data_AF-A0A850BN04-F1
#
_entry.id   AF-A0A850BN04-F1
#
_cell.length_a   1.000
_cell.length_b   1.000
_cell.length_c   1.000
_cell.angle_alpha   90.00
_cell.angle_beta   90.00
_cell.angle_gamma   90.00
#
_symmetry.space_group_name_H-M   'P 1'
#
loop_
_entity.id
_entity.type
_entity.pdbx_description
1 polymer ?
#
loop_
_entity_poly.entity_id
_entity_poly.type
_entity_poly.pdbx_seq_one_letter_code
_entity_poly.pdbx_strand_id
1 'polypeptide(L)'
;MARRGMVLDIHDYNEQTAGAEKQVRESEISARNKQLIFGYRDACLLKGTCGRVRLIRVLGFLLLAARTIKKDFDTLTRADVEAFLTALLSRNPPYSPETMGTYKAITKSFLTWVVMPNDFPTRSPPALVSWITCHVRRRYKKRLERKDLLTPEDVEKLLSVCHNTRDKAMIALLWETGCRVSEIGNLQLKHVTKMEH
;
A
#
# COMPACT_ATOMS: atom_id res chain seq x y z
N MET A 1 30.00 12.76 -21.14
CA MET A 1 29.47 12.78 -19.76
C MET A 1 28.46 11.66 -19.61
N ALA A 2 28.82 10.60 -18.87
CA ALA A 2 27.94 9.46 -18.66
C ALA A 2 26.69 9.91 -17.89
N ARG A 3 25.52 9.87 -18.54
CA ARG A 3 24.23 9.99 -17.84
C ARG A 3 24.12 8.76 -16.93
N ARG A 4 24.60 8.90 -15.70
CA ARG A 4 24.34 7.96 -14.60
C ARG A 4 22.86 7.61 -14.68
N GLY A 5 22.55 6.33 -14.85
CA GLY A 5 21.20 5.83 -15.08
C GLY A 5 20.27 6.31 -13.99
N MET A 6 19.56 7.41 -14.25
CA MET A 6 18.45 7.85 -13.42
C MET A 6 17.36 6.82 -13.69
N VAL A 7 17.12 5.95 -12.71
CA VAL A 7 15.97 5.06 -12.72
C VAL A 7 14.77 5.99 -12.66
N LEU A 8 14.00 6.07 -13.75
CA LEU A 8 12.71 6.76 -13.70
C LEU A 8 11.81 5.97 -12.75
N ASP A 9 11.11 6.72 -11.92
CA ASP A 9 10.03 6.22 -11.08
C ASP A 9 8.84 7.16 -11.27
N ILE A 10 7.91 6.79 -12.15
CA ILE A 10 6.68 7.57 -12.40
C ILE A 10 5.81 7.82 -11.16
N HIS A 11 6.08 7.12 -10.06
CA HIS A 11 5.33 7.26 -8.82
C HIS A 11 6.07 8.08 -7.77
N ASP A 12 7.34 8.44 -7.97
CA ASP A 12 8.14 9.23 -7.04
C ASP A 12 8.07 8.70 -5.60
N TYR A 13 8.22 7.38 -5.41
CA TYR A 13 8.00 6.74 -4.11
C TYR A 13 8.92 7.27 -3.01
N ASN A 14 10.09 7.79 -3.37
CA ASN A 14 11.00 8.44 -2.42
C ASN A 14 10.38 9.70 -1.80
N GLU A 15 9.77 10.56 -2.63
CA GLU A 15 9.10 11.78 -2.16
C GLU A 15 7.85 11.43 -1.35
N GLN A 16 7.05 10.47 -1.83
CA GLN A 16 5.87 10.02 -1.08
C GLN A 16 6.23 9.44 0.29
N THR A 17 7.32 8.68 0.38
CA THR A 17 7.81 8.13 1.65
C THR A 17 8.25 9.27 2.58
N ALA A 18 9.04 10.22 2.08
CA ALA A 18 9.46 11.38 2.85
C ALA A 18 8.26 12.21 3.34
N GLY A 19 7.24 12.40 2.49
CA GLY A 19 5.99 13.07 2.85
C GLY A 19 5.23 12.34 3.95
N ALA A 20 5.08 11.02 3.87
CA ALA A 20 4.42 10.22 4.90
C ALA A 20 5.17 10.28 6.25
N GLU A 21 6.51 10.26 6.23
CA GLU A 21 7.30 10.45 7.44
C GLU A 21 7.11 11.85 8.03
N LYS A 22 7.15 12.88 7.19
CA LYS A 22 6.95 14.28 7.60
C LYS A 22 5.60 14.45 8.28
N GLN A 23 4.54 13.90 7.71
CA GLN A 23 3.20 13.92 8.31
C GLN A 23 3.16 13.31 9.72
N VAL A 24 3.87 12.21 9.96
CA VAL A 24 3.96 11.62 11.30
C VAL A 24 4.73 12.54 12.24
N ARG A 25 5.87 13.10 11.81
CA ARG A 25 6.70 14.01 12.64
C ARG A 25 5.93 15.26 13.07
N GLU A 26 5.21 15.87 12.14
CA GLU A 26 4.48 17.14 12.33
C GLU A 26 3.10 16.97 12.95
N SER A 27 2.62 15.73 13.14
CA SER A 27 1.31 15.49 13.73
C SER A 27 1.21 15.83 15.22
N GLU A 28 -0.01 16.07 15.70
CA GLU A 28 -0.33 16.35 17.11
C GLU A 28 -0.40 15.10 18.00
N ILE A 29 0.01 13.92 17.50
CA ILE A 29 0.00 12.69 18.30
C ILE A 29 1.12 12.74 19.35
N SER A 30 1.00 11.92 20.39
CA SER A 30 1.98 11.84 21.47
C SER A 30 3.39 11.55 20.96
N ALA A 31 4.40 12.10 21.64
CA ALA A 31 5.80 11.84 21.34
C ALA A 31 6.11 10.33 21.38
N ARG A 32 5.48 9.61 22.31
CA ARG A 32 5.60 8.15 22.43
C ARG A 32 5.08 7.43 21.20
N ASN A 33 3.90 7.79 20.68
CA ASN A 33 3.36 7.19 19.46
C ASN A 33 4.22 7.48 18.24
N LYS A 34 4.80 8.69 18.13
CA LYS A 34 5.77 8.99 17.05
C LYS A 34 6.98 8.05 17.11
N GLN A 35 7.55 7.86 18.30
CA GLN A 35 8.68 6.95 18.50
C GLN A 35 8.33 5.51 18.13
N LEU A 36 7.15 5.01 18.55
CA LEU A 36 6.71 3.66 18.22
C LEU A 36 6.49 3.49 16.70
N ILE A 37 5.90 4.47 16.03
CA ILE A 37 5.70 4.42 14.58
C ILE A 37 7.03 4.35 13.83
N PHE A 38 8.00 5.21 14.19
CA PHE A 38 9.32 5.20 13.54
C PHE A 38 10.16 3.98 13.92
N GLY A 39 10.10 3.52 15.17
CA GLY A 39 10.76 2.28 15.56
C GLY A 39 10.21 1.08 14.80
N TYR A 40 8.89 1.01 14.57
CA TYR A 40 8.30 -0.03 13.76
C TYR A 40 8.72 0.06 12.30
N ARG A 41 8.77 1.26 11.72
CA ARG A 41 9.31 1.49 10.37
C ARG A 41 10.72 0.92 10.26
N ASP A 42 11.58 1.22 11.21
CA ASP A 42 12.98 0.79 11.22
C ASP A 42 13.10 -0.73 11.38
N ALA A 43 12.31 -1.32 12.28
CA ALA A 43 12.23 -2.77 12.44
C ALA A 43 11.75 -3.46 11.15
N CYS A 44 10.76 -2.89 10.47
CA CYS A 44 10.28 -3.40 9.19
C CYS A 44 11.35 -3.38 8.09
N LEU A 45 12.12 -2.30 7.99
CA LEU A 45 13.21 -2.17 7.03
C LEU A 45 14.36 -3.13 7.37
N LEU A 46 14.78 -3.18 8.64
CA LEU A 46 15.88 -4.02 9.11
C LEU A 46 15.59 -5.52 8.92
N LYS A 47 14.35 -5.94 9.19
CA LYS A 47 13.92 -7.35 9.12
C LYS A 47 13.35 -7.74 7.74
N GLY A 48 13.24 -6.79 6.80
CA GLY A 48 12.70 -7.04 5.47
C GLY A 48 11.22 -7.45 5.43
N THR A 49 10.43 -7.12 6.45
CA THR A 49 9.01 -7.53 6.53
C THR A 49 8.08 -6.64 5.72
N CYS A 50 8.50 -5.40 5.45
CA CYS A 50 7.72 -4.41 4.72
C CYS A 50 8.65 -3.55 3.84
N GLY A 51 8.38 -3.51 2.53
CA GLY A 51 9.11 -2.64 1.62
C GLY A 51 8.73 -1.16 1.78
N ARG A 52 9.61 -0.26 1.32
CA ARG A 52 9.45 1.21 1.41
C ARG A 52 8.09 1.72 0.91
N VAL A 53 7.65 1.26 -0.26
CA VAL A 53 6.36 1.67 -0.83
C VAL A 53 5.19 1.31 0.09
N ARG A 54 5.23 0.13 0.71
CA ARG A 54 4.17 -0.31 1.63
C ARG A 54 4.19 0.49 2.94
N LEU A 55 5.35 0.99 3.35
CA LEU A 55 5.47 1.82 4.54
C LEU A 55 4.71 3.15 4.42
N ILE A 56 4.54 3.72 3.22
CA ILE A 56 3.70 4.92 3.00
C ILE A 56 2.29 4.69 3.58
N ARG A 57 1.66 3.57 3.21
CA ARG A 57 0.32 3.21 3.69
C ARG A 57 0.32 2.84 5.17
N VAL A 58 1.37 2.18 5.66
CA VAL A 58 1.51 1.83 7.09
C VAL A 58 1.56 3.09 7.93
N LEU A 59 2.44 4.04 7.61
CA LEU A 59 2.61 5.30 8.34
C LEU A 59 1.31 6.10 8.35
N GLY A 60 0.66 6.26 7.18
CA GLY A 60 -0.63 6.95 7.09
C GLY A 60 -1.72 6.31 7.95
N PHE A 61 -1.81 4.97 7.95
CA PHE A 61 -2.78 4.25 8.77
C PHE A 61 -2.47 4.33 10.27
N LEU A 62 -1.20 4.20 10.68
CA LEU A 62 -0.83 4.30 12.09
C LEU A 62 -1.06 5.72 12.62
N LEU A 63 -0.87 6.75 11.80
CA LEU A 63 -1.24 8.11 12.13
C LEU A 63 -2.76 8.26 12.34
N LEU A 64 -3.57 7.68 11.45
CA LEU A 64 -5.04 7.62 11.62
C LEU A 64 -5.43 6.90 12.91
N ALA A 65 -4.77 5.78 13.22
CA ALA A 65 -5.03 5.00 14.42
C ALA A 65 -4.70 5.82 15.68
N ALA A 66 -3.53 6.47 15.72
CA ALA A 66 -3.12 7.30 16.85
C ALA A 66 -4.12 8.46 17.11
N ARG A 67 -4.57 9.13 16.05
CA ARG A 67 -5.56 10.23 16.13
C ARG A 67 -6.93 9.76 16.61
N THR A 68 -7.34 8.55 16.24
CA THR A 68 -8.63 7.99 16.62
C THR A 68 -8.62 7.45 18.05
N ILE A 69 -7.58 6.71 18.43
CA ILE A 69 -7.50 6.02 19.72
C ILE A 69 -7.17 6.99 20.87
N LYS A 70 -6.36 8.03 20.60
CA LYS A 70 -5.96 9.05 21.59
C LYS A 70 -5.35 8.47 22.88
N LYS A 71 -4.67 7.33 22.76
CA LYS A 71 -3.86 6.68 23.81
C LYS A 71 -2.54 6.22 23.22
N ASP A 72 -1.56 5.98 24.08
CA ASP A 72 -0.27 5.45 23.65
C ASP A 72 -0.38 3.97 23.29
N PHE A 73 0.22 3.57 22.16
CA PHE A 73 0.04 2.24 21.59
C PHE A 73 0.53 1.10 22.50
N ASP A 74 1.53 1.36 23.33
CA ASP A 74 2.10 0.42 24.30
C ASP A 74 1.25 0.27 25.57
N THR A 75 0.24 1.12 25.76
CA THR A 75 -0.72 1.06 26.87
C THR A 75 -2.07 0.46 26.48
N LEU A 76 -2.24 0.07 25.22
CA LEU A 76 -3.53 -0.40 24.71
C LEU A 76 -3.93 -1.74 25.29
N THR A 77 -5.18 -1.79 25.74
CA THR A 77 -5.83 -3.05 26.11
C THR A 77 -6.47 -3.71 24.90
N ARG A 78 -6.84 -4.99 25.04
CA ARG A 78 -7.61 -5.70 24.02
C ARG A 78 -8.94 -4.99 23.70
N ALA A 79 -9.61 -4.46 24.72
CA ALA A 79 -10.87 -3.73 24.53
C ALA A 79 -10.67 -2.45 23.69
N ASP A 80 -9.56 -1.74 23.86
CA ASP A 80 -9.24 -0.56 23.05
C ASP A 80 -9.04 -0.94 21.57
N VAL A 81 -8.34 -2.04 21.30
CA VAL A 81 -8.12 -2.54 19.94
C VAL A 81 -9.43 -3.01 19.30
N GLU A 82 -10.28 -3.71 20.05
CA GLU A 82 -11.61 -4.13 19.61
C GLU A 82 -12.52 -2.93 19.30
N ALA A 83 -12.54 -1.93 20.18
CA ALA A 83 -13.28 -0.69 19.98
C ALA A 83 -12.81 0.06 18.74
N PHE A 84 -11.50 0.19 18.53
CA PHE A 84 -10.92 0.83 17.36
C PHE A 84 -11.30 0.11 16.06
N LEU A 85 -11.13 -1.22 16.00
CA LEU A 85 -11.48 -1.99 14.81
C LEU A 85 -13.00 -1.97 14.54
N THR A 86 -13.82 -1.94 15.59
CA THR A 86 -15.27 -1.79 15.47
C THR A 86 -15.63 -0.42 14.88
N ALA A 87 -15.01 0.66 15.36
CA ALA A 87 -15.22 2.00 14.82
C ALA A 87 -14.85 2.09 13.32
N LEU A 88 -13.76 1.44 12.90
CA LEU A 88 -13.40 1.37 11.47
C LEU A 88 -14.41 0.58 10.64
N LEU A 89 -14.97 -0.50 11.18
CA LEU A 89 -15.98 -1.31 10.50
C LEU A 89 -17.33 -0.61 10.39
N SER A 90 -17.71 0.16 11.41
CA SER A 90 -18.98 0.91 11.47
C SER A 90 -18.92 2.29 10.79
N ARG A 91 -17.79 2.65 10.19
CA ARG A 91 -17.62 3.93 9.49
C ARG A 91 -18.60 4.04 8.31
N ASN A 92 -19.11 5.26 8.09
CA ASN A 92 -19.88 5.62 6.91
C ASN A 92 -19.16 6.74 6.11
N PRO A 93 -18.86 6.57 4.81
CA PRO A 93 -19.06 5.35 4.00
C PRO A 93 -18.15 4.20 4.46
N PRO A 94 -18.61 2.93 4.29
CA PRO A 94 -17.85 1.77 4.70
C PRO A 94 -16.58 1.62 3.87
N TYR A 95 -15.51 1.13 4.52
CA TYR A 95 -14.30 0.74 3.80
C TYR A 95 -14.54 -0.51 2.96
N SER A 96 -13.81 -0.63 1.85
CA SER A 96 -13.81 -1.87 1.07
C SER A 96 -13.27 -3.04 1.89
N PRO A 97 -13.71 -4.28 1.63
CA PRO A 97 -13.21 -5.48 2.32
C PRO A 97 -11.68 -5.60 2.28
N GLU A 98 -11.05 -5.26 1.15
CA GLU A 98 -9.59 -5.26 0.98
C GLU A 98 -8.89 -4.19 1.82
N THR A 99 -9.49 -2.99 1.91
CA THR A 99 -8.97 -1.93 2.79
C THR A 99 -9.01 -2.36 4.25
N MET A 100 -10.11 -2.94 4.70
CA MET A 100 -10.22 -3.45 6.07
C MET A 100 -9.29 -4.62 6.35
N GLY A 101 -9.11 -5.55 5.40
CA GLY A 101 -8.13 -6.63 5.52
C GLY A 101 -6.70 -6.08 5.69
N THR A 102 -6.36 -5.04 4.92
CA THR A 102 -5.07 -4.36 5.02
C THR A 102 -4.89 -3.68 6.38
N TYR A 103 -5.88 -2.92 6.85
CA TYR A 103 -5.83 -2.24 8.15
C TYR A 103 -5.67 -3.22 9.31
N LYS A 104 -6.45 -4.32 9.32
CA LYS A 104 -6.29 -5.40 10.30
C LYS A 104 -4.90 -6.01 10.29
N ALA A 105 -4.33 -6.24 9.10
CA ALA A 105 -2.98 -6.77 8.96
C ALA A 105 -1.91 -5.80 9.51
N ILE A 106 -2.05 -4.50 9.24
CA ILE A 106 -1.15 -3.47 9.77
C ILE A 106 -1.26 -3.40 11.30
N THR A 107 -2.48 -3.32 11.85
CA THR A 107 -2.71 -3.31 13.30
C THR A 107 -2.09 -4.53 13.98
N LYS A 108 -2.32 -5.73 13.43
CA LYS A 108 -1.80 -6.98 13.98
C LYS A 108 -0.27 -7.00 13.97
N SER A 109 0.35 -6.62 12.85
CA SER A 109 1.81 -6.62 12.71
C SER A 109 2.47 -5.57 13.60
N PHE A 110 1.92 -4.35 13.64
CA PHE A 110 2.43 -3.25 14.44
C PHE A 110 2.35 -3.53 15.94
N LEU A 111 1.19 -3.92 16.46
CA LEU A 111 1.04 -4.20 17.89
C LEU A 111 1.79 -5.46 18.33
N THR A 112 2.03 -6.41 17.42
CA THR A 112 2.95 -7.53 17.69
C THR A 112 4.36 -7.02 17.95
N TRP A 113 4.86 -6.10 17.12
CA TRP A 113 6.16 -5.47 17.33
C TRP A 113 6.21 -4.61 18.59
N VAL A 114 5.15 -3.85 18.90
CA VAL A 114 5.10 -3.00 20.11
C VAL A 114 5.25 -3.85 21.39
N VAL A 115 4.58 -5.00 21.45
CA VAL A 115 4.59 -5.88 22.64
C VAL A 115 5.82 -6.79 22.67
N MET A 116 6.28 -7.28 21.51
CA MET A 116 7.40 -8.23 21.40
C MET A 116 8.41 -7.75 20.34
N PRO A 117 9.13 -6.64 20.58
CA PRO A 117 10.03 -6.06 19.58
C PRO A 117 11.22 -6.96 19.24
N ASN A 118 11.70 -7.75 20.22
CA ASN A 118 12.85 -8.65 20.04
C ASN A 118 12.52 -9.89 19.21
N ASP A 119 11.28 -10.38 19.30
CA ASP A 119 10.81 -11.57 18.59
C ASP A 119 10.14 -11.23 17.24
N PHE A 120 10.13 -9.96 16.84
CA PHE A 120 9.50 -9.53 15.60
C PHE A 120 10.42 -9.74 14.37
N PRO A 121 9.92 -10.32 13.26
CA PRO A 121 8.58 -10.88 13.08
C PRO A 121 8.39 -12.25 13.73
N THR A 122 7.21 -12.49 14.31
CA THR A 122 6.85 -13.79 14.91
C THR A 122 5.61 -14.39 14.25
N ARG A 123 5.52 -15.73 14.28
CA ARG A 123 4.31 -16.49 13.91
C ARG A 123 3.28 -16.55 15.05
N SER A 124 3.70 -16.26 16.28
CA SER A 124 2.88 -16.33 17.49
C SER A 124 2.63 -14.91 18.00
N PRO A 125 1.64 -14.18 17.43
CA PRO A 125 1.30 -12.83 17.89
C PRO A 125 0.77 -12.85 19.32
N PRO A 126 0.89 -11.73 20.06
CA PRO A 126 0.46 -11.66 21.45
C PRO A 126 -1.07 -11.74 21.55
N ALA A 127 -1.59 -12.12 22.72
CA ALA A 127 -3.03 -12.23 22.97
C ALA A 127 -3.82 -10.95 22.65
N LEU A 128 -3.15 -9.78 22.69
CA LEU A 128 -3.69 -8.49 22.30
C LEU A 128 -4.24 -8.46 20.86
N VAL A 129 -3.61 -9.18 19.92
CA VAL A 129 -3.95 -9.14 18.49
C VAL A 129 -4.03 -10.50 17.80
N SER A 130 -3.76 -11.61 18.50
CA SER A 130 -3.78 -12.95 17.93
C SER A 130 -5.14 -13.31 17.30
N TRP A 131 -6.24 -12.86 17.93
CA TRP A 131 -7.63 -13.03 17.49
C TRP A 131 -7.99 -12.31 16.20
N ILE A 132 -7.18 -11.34 15.75
CA ILE A 132 -7.48 -10.55 14.53
C ILE A 132 -7.28 -11.43 13.30
N THR A 133 -8.38 -11.66 12.57
CA THR A 133 -8.35 -12.33 11.26
C THR A 133 -8.20 -11.31 10.13
N CYS A 134 -7.13 -11.46 9.35
CA CYS A 134 -6.78 -10.52 8.28
C CYS A 134 -7.26 -10.97 6.88
N HIS A 135 -7.66 -12.24 6.73
CA HIS A 135 -8.06 -12.79 5.43
C HIS A 135 -9.45 -12.30 5.00
N VAL A 136 -9.53 -11.71 3.81
CA VAL A 136 -10.78 -11.30 3.16
C VAL A 136 -11.46 -12.52 2.53
N ARG A 137 -12.69 -12.85 2.99
CA ARG A 137 -13.44 -14.01 2.46
C ARG A 137 -13.66 -13.87 0.95
N ARG A 138 -13.56 -14.99 0.23
CA ARG A 138 -13.66 -15.04 -1.25
C ARG A 138 -14.90 -14.35 -1.81
N ARG A 139 -16.06 -14.49 -1.14
CA ARG A 139 -17.33 -13.87 -1.55
C ARG A 139 -17.32 -12.34 -1.58
N TYR A 140 -16.38 -11.71 -0.87
CA TYR A 140 -16.25 -10.25 -0.81
C TYR A 140 -15.18 -9.72 -1.76
N LYS A 141 -14.44 -10.61 -2.44
CA LYS A 141 -13.45 -10.20 -3.43
C LYS A 141 -14.17 -9.89 -4.74
N LYS A 142 -13.99 -8.67 -5.24
CA LYS A 142 -14.43 -8.32 -6.60
C LYS A 142 -13.55 -9.09 -7.57
N ARG A 143 -14.15 -10.00 -8.34
CA ARG A 143 -13.46 -10.73 -9.41
C ARG A 143 -13.87 -10.09 -10.72
N LEU A 144 -12.90 -9.84 -11.60
CA LEU A 144 -13.18 -9.54 -12.98
C LEU A 144 -13.84 -10.76 -13.62
N GLU A 145 -15.02 -10.57 -14.20
CA GLU A 145 -15.67 -11.57 -15.02
C GLU A 145 -15.22 -11.43 -16.47
N ARG A 146 -15.32 -12.50 -17.26
CA ARG A 146 -14.91 -12.44 -18.69
C ARG A 146 -15.67 -11.36 -19.46
N LYS A 147 -16.93 -11.12 -19.10
CA LYS A 147 -17.78 -10.08 -19.71
C LYS A 147 -17.32 -8.64 -19.41
N ASP A 148 -16.48 -8.46 -18.39
CA ASP A 148 -15.92 -7.16 -18.02
C ASP A 148 -14.59 -6.87 -18.74
N LEU A 149 -14.07 -7.84 -19.50
CA LEU A 149 -12.83 -7.69 -20.26
C LEU A 149 -13.12 -7.03 -21.60
N LEU A 150 -12.22 -6.14 -22.01
CA LEU A 150 -12.28 -5.49 -23.32
C LEU A 150 -12.11 -6.54 -24.43
N THR A 151 -12.88 -6.39 -25.50
CA THR A 151 -12.68 -7.14 -26.74
C THR A 151 -11.74 -6.39 -27.69
N PRO A 152 -11.18 -7.05 -28.73
CA PRO A 152 -10.40 -6.35 -29.76
C PRO A 152 -11.15 -5.16 -30.36
N GLU A 153 -12.45 -5.31 -30.62
CA GLU A 153 -13.30 -4.25 -31.16
C GLU A 153 -13.44 -3.05 -30.19
N ASP A 154 -13.46 -3.31 -28.88
CA ASP A 154 -13.47 -2.24 -27.88
C ASP A 154 -12.16 -1.44 -27.90
N VAL A 155 -11.03 -2.13 -28.07
CA VAL A 155 -9.70 -1.50 -28.14
C VAL A 155 -9.56 -0.68 -29.42
N GLU A 156 -10.03 -1.18 -30.57
CA GLU A 156 -10.04 -0.42 -31.83
C GLU A 156 -10.86 0.87 -31.70
N LYS A 157 -12.05 0.79 -31.09
CA LYS A 157 -12.87 1.97 -30.79
C LYS A 157 -12.12 2.96 -29.90
N LEU A 158 -11.48 2.50 -28.83
CA LEU A 158 -10.67 3.36 -27.96
C LEU A 158 -9.54 4.07 -28.73
N LEU A 159 -8.84 3.35 -29.62
CA LEU A 159 -7.76 3.92 -30.43
C LEU A 159 -8.28 4.93 -31.47
N SER A 160 -9.47 4.71 -32.02
CA SER A 160 -10.09 5.61 -33.02
C SER A 160 -10.43 6.99 -32.45
N VAL A 161 -10.84 7.06 -31.17
CA VAL A 161 -11.24 8.32 -30.52
C VAL A 161 -10.08 9.04 -29.85
N CYS A 162 -8.91 8.40 -29.71
CA CYS A 162 -7.74 9.05 -29.14
C CYS A 162 -7.20 10.15 -30.06
N HIS A 163 -7.05 11.37 -29.54
CA HIS A 163 -6.53 12.50 -30.32
C HIS A 163 -5.00 12.54 -30.40
N ASN A 164 -4.30 11.96 -29.43
CA ASN A 164 -2.85 12.02 -29.33
C ASN A 164 -2.21 10.66 -29.68
N THR A 165 -1.22 10.68 -30.58
CA THR A 165 -0.43 9.50 -30.95
C THR A 165 0.25 8.84 -29.74
N ARG A 166 0.65 9.61 -28.73
CA ARG A 166 1.21 9.08 -27.48
C ARG A 166 0.22 8.18 -26.75
N ASP A 167 -1.02 8.63 -26.61
CA ASP A 167 -2.05 7.90 -25.85
C ASP A 167 -2.49 6.65 -26.63
N LYS A 168 -2.55 6.73 -27.97
CA LYS A 168 -2.73 5.55 -28.84
C LYS A 168 -1.64 4.51 -28.62
N ALA A 169 -0.38 4.94 -28.66
CA ALA A 169 0.75 4.04 -28.45
C ALA A 169 0.73 3.40 -27.05
N MET A 170 0.35 4.17 -26.02
CA MET A 170 0.24 3.68 -24.65
C MET A 170 -0.85 2.59 -24.51
N ILE A 171 -2.05 2.83 -25.08
CA ILE A 171 -3.15 1.86 -25.06
C ILE A 171 -2.75 0.59 -25.84
N ALA A 172 -2.19 0.75 -27.03
CA ALA A 172 -1.75 -0.37 -27.86
C ALA A 172 -0.69 -1.22 -27.15
N LEU A 173 0.33 -0.60 -26.54
CA LEU A 173 1.35 -1.31 -25.77
C LEU A 173 0.76 -2.07 -24.58
N LEU A 174 -0.14 -1.46 -23.81
CA LEU A 174 -0.80 -2.11 -22.67
C LEU A 174 -1.58 -3.36 -23.12
N TRP A 175 -2.27 -3.27 -24.24
CA TRP A 175 -3.06 -4.37 -24.80
C TRP A 175 -2.19 -5.51 -25.33
N GLU A 176 -1.21 -5.20 -26.19
CA GLU A 176 -0.38 -6.20 -26.87
C GLU A 176 0.58 -6.93 -25.93
N THR A 177 1.15 -6.22 -24.95
CA THR A 177 2.20 -6.79 -24.08
C THR A 177 1.66 -7.33 -22.76
N GLY A 178 0.49 -6.87 -22.32
CA GLY A 178 -0.01 -7.14 -20.98
C GLY A 178 0.86 -6.56 -19.85
N CYS A 179 1.78 -5.64 -20.17
CA CYS A 179 2.64 -5.00 -19.18
C CYS A 179 1.83 -4.16 -18.17
N ARG A 180 2.36 -4.03 -16.95
CA ARG A 180 1.79 -3.12 -15.96
C ARG A 180 2.06 -1.67 -16.35
N VAL A 181 1.18 -0.77 -15.93
CA VAL A 181 1.32 0.68 -16.16
C VAL A 181 2.68 1.23 -15.72
N SER A 182 3.23 0.72 -14.60
CA SER A 182 4.54 1.12 -14.09
C SER A 182 5.71 0.58 -14.92
N GLU A 183 5.53 -0.52 -15.64
CA GLU A 183 6.55 -1.08 -16.53
C GLU A 183 6.65 -0.22 -17.80
N ILE A 184 5.50 0.20 -18.36
CA ILE A 184 5.44 1.07 -19.54
C ILE A 184 5.84 2.51 -19.20
N GLY A 185 5.33 3.07 -18.09
CA GLY A 185 5.62 4.46 -17.73
C GLY A 185 7.10 4.72 -17.41
N ASN A 186 7.84 3.69 -16.98
CA ASN A 186 9.29 3.77 -16.76
C ASN A 186 10.12 3.31 -17.98
N LEU A 187 9.47 2.99 -19.11
CA LEU A 187 10.15 2.57 -20.32
C LEU A 187 10.96 3.74 -20.90
N GLN A 188 12.17 3.45 -21.36
CA GLN A 188 13.08 4.42 -21.99
C GLN A 188 13.36 3.97 -23.42
N LEU A 189 13.77 4.91 -24.29
CA LEU A 189 14.13 4.60 -25.68
C LEU A 189 15.14 3.46 -25.81
N LYS A 190 16.08 3.35 -24.86
CA LYS A 190 17.09 2.26 -24.83
C LYS A 190 16.51 0.86 -24.61
N HIS A 191 15.26 0.75 -24.15
CA HIS A 191 14.56 -0.52 -23.93
C HIS A 191 13.79 -0.99 -25.17
N VAL A 192 13.74 -0.17 -26.23
CA VAL A 192 13.00 -0.48 -27.47
C VAL A 192 14.00 -0.72 -28.60
N THR A 193 13.89 -1.87 -29.23
CA THR A 193 14.68 -2.23 -30.42
C THR A 193 13.75 -2.47 -31.59
N LYS A 194 14.14 -2.00 -32.77
CA LYS A 194 13.46 -2.38 -34.01
C LYS A 194 13.87 -3.81 -34.35
N MET A 195 12.89 -4.67 -34.62
CA MET A 195 13.14 -5.96 -35.25
C MET A 195 12.74 -5.83 -36.72
N GLU A 196 13.61 -6.27 -37.63
CA GLU A 196 13.22 -6.53 -39.01
C GLU A 196 12.50 -7.87 -39.01
N HIS A 197 11.27 -7.89 -39.53
CA HIS A 197 10.46 -9.08 -39.75
C HIS A 197 10.50 -9.46 -41.22
#